data_AF-A0A1Y2GES3-F1
#
_entry.id   AF-A0A1Y2GES3-F1
#
_cell.length_a   1.000
_cell.length_b   1.000
_cell.length_c   1.000
_cell.angle_alpha   90.00
_cell.angle_beta   90.00
_cell.angle_gamma   90.00
#
_symmetry.space_group_name_H-M   'P 1'
#
loop_
_entity.id
_entity.type
_entity.pdbx_description
1 polymer ?
#
loop_
_entity_poly.entity_id
_entity_poly.type
_entity_poly.pdbx_seq_one_letter_code
_entity_poly.pdbx_strand_id
1 'polypeptide(L)'
;MCLIPMADNSTFDTLCADFEDIAAADLKGTASKLLGKQYLEQVTDKRSQKLVRGTTMGASLRPIISLHVQISDAITTMSGTPMPVNVHFLYLAVSPQTYMSDEALRSIGVEDIVVVGEVMDETKSMRIPLLINGYLVHVLRSPADSHFAHINILGEDFVYATRARVYLGGDPPTFAIAFPLTSQYRV
;
A
#
# COMPACT_ATOMS: atom_id res chain seq x y z
N MET A 1 22.02 -7.46 15.03
CA MET A 1 21.33 -8.38 14.10
C MET A 1 20.14 -8.94 14.87
N CYS A 2 18.98 -8.28 14.78
CA CYS A 2 17.77 -8.75 15.45
C CYS A 2 17.00 -9.62 14.46
N LEU A 3 16.95 -10.92 14.74
CA LEU A 3 16.04 -11.86 14.10
C LEU A 3 14.66 -11.62 14.73
N ILE A 4 13.73 -11.06 13.96
CA ILE A 4 12.32 -10.99 14.37
C ILE A 4 11.69 -12.34 14.01
N PRO A 5 11.01 -13.04 14.93
CA PRO A 5 10.41 -14.34 14.64
C PRO A 5 9.28 -14.16 13.64
N MET A 6 9.12 -15.14 12.73
CA MET A 6 7.93 -15.24 11.88
C MET A 6 6.69 -15.32 12.77
N ALA A 7 5.85 -14.27 12.71
CA ALA A 7 4.70 -14.11 13.57
C ALA A 7 3.57 -15.06 13.15
N ASP A 8 3.01 -15.73 14.16
CA ASP A 8 1.77 -16.49 14.11
C ASP A 8 0.59 -15.55 13.78
N ASN A 9 -0.44 -16.03 13.08
CA ASN A 9 -1.59 -15.20 12.65
C ASN A 9 -2.29 -14.51 13.83
N SER A 10 -2.25 -15.12 15.02
CA SER A 10 -2.78 -14.56 16.27
C SER A 10 -2.14 -13.23 16.69
N THR A 11 -0.84 -13.06 16.40
CA THR A 11 -0.10 -11.82 16.66
C THR A 11 -0.49 -10.68 15.73
N PHE A 12 -0.86 -11.00 14.48
CA PHE A 12 -1.26 -9.98 13.49
C PHE A 12 -2.62 -9.38 13.83
N ASP A 13 -3.60 -10.19 14.24
CA ASP A 13 -4.92 -9.69 14.65
C ASP A 13 -4.83 -8.76 15.86
N THR A 14 -3.94 -9.06 16.80
CA THR A 14 -3.69 -8.22 17.99
C THR A 14 -3.00 -6.89 17.61
N LEU A 15 -2.02 -6.93 16.70
CA LEU A 15 -1.36 -5.73 16.16
C LEU A 15 -2.33 -4.83 15.37
N CYS A 16 -3.36 -5.42 14.79
CA CYS A 16 -4.35 -4.74 13.99
C CYS A 16 -5.46 -4.05 14.79
N ALA A 17 -5.74 -4.53 16.00
CA ALA A 17 -6.68 -3.89 16.91
C ALA A 17 -6.23 -2.48 17.33
N ASP A 18 -4.93 -2.18 17.24
CA ASP A 18 -4.35 -0.90 17.69
C ASP A 18 -4.48 0.24 16.66
N PHE A 19 -4.98 0.02 15.44
CA PHE A 19 -5.03 1.07 14.40
C PHE A 19 -6.16 2.10 14.57
N GLU A 20 -6.87 2.10 15.71
CA GLU A 20 -7.97 3.03 16.00
C GLU A 20 -7.53 4.51 16.07
N ASP A 21 -6.23 4.80 16.21
CA ASP A 21 -5.68 6.16 16.22
C ASP A 21 -5.55 6.80 14.83
N ILE A 22 -5.95 6.09 13.76
CA ILE A 22 -6.05 6.63 12.39
C ILE A 22 -7.48 6.45 11.89
N ALA A 23 -8.24 7.54 11.77
CA ALA A 23 -9.57 7.52 11.17
C ALA A 23 -9.48 7.59 9.64
N ALA A 24 -10.51 7.12 8.93
CA ALA A 24 -10.59 7.24 7.47
C ALA A 24 -10.45 8.69 6.98
N ALA A 25 -10.99 9.65 7.73
CA ALA A 25 -10.88 11.07 7.42
C ALA A 25 -9.43 11.59 7.50
N ASP A 26 -8.57 10.97 8.31
CA ASP A 26 -7.17 11.39 8.45
C ASP A 26 -6.35 11.13 7.19
N LEU A 27 -6.69 10.10 6.41
CA LEU A 27 -6.02 9.83 5.12
C LEU A 27 -6.25 10.99 4.15
N LYS A 28 -7.51 11.43 3.99
CA LYS A 28 -7.88 12.56 3.12
C LYS A 28 -7.45 13.92 3.67
N GLY A 29 -7.45 14.08 4.99
CA GLY A 29 -7.11 15.33 5.66
C GLY A 29 -5.64 15.39 6.11
N THR A 30 -5.40 14.92 7.33
CA THR A 30 -4.12 15.05 8.05
C THR A 30 -2.93 14.50 7.28
N ALA A 31 -2.99 13.24 6.83
CA ALA A 31 -1.92 12.58 6.08
C ALA A 31 -1.66 13.30 4.75
N SER A 32 -2.70 13.64 4.01
CA SER A 32 -2.58 14.36 2.73
C SER A 32 -1.89 15.71 2.89
N LYS A 33 -2.22 16.45 3.96
CA LYS A 33 -1.56 17.72 4.31
C LYS A 33 -0.08 17.53 4.65
N LEU A 34 0.25 16.54 5.49
CA LEU A 34 1.63 16.28 5.92
C LEU A 34 2.51 15.79 4.77
N LEU A 35 1.96 14.96 3.88
CA LEU A 35 2.68 14.40 2.73
C LEU A 35 2.73 15.36 1.53
N GLY A 36 1.90 16.41 1.52
CA GLY A 36 1.78 17.33 0.39
C GLY A 36 1.20 16.69 -0.86
N LYS A 37 0.45 15.59 -0.73
CA LYS A 37 -0.19 14.83 -1.82
C LYS A 37 -1.61 14.47 -1.41
N GLN A 38 -2.60 14.73 -2.26
CA GLN A 38 -3.99 14.39 -1.94
C GLN A 38 -4.23 12.89 -2.12
N TYR A 39 -4.91 12.28 -1.16
CA TYR A 39 -5.29 10.86 -1.21
C TYR A 39 -6.24 10.61 -2.39
N LEU A 40 -5.93 9.58 -3.18
CA LEU A 40 -6.65 9.12 -4.38
C LEU A 40 -6.69 10.14 -5.54
N GLU A 41 -5.87 11.19 -5.47
CA GLU A 41 -5.70 12.13 -6.57
C GLU A 41 -4.90 11.48 -7.71
N GLN A 42 -5.35 11.68 -8.94
CA GLN A 42 -4.66 11.20 -10.14
C GLN A 42 -3.32 11.91 -10.32
N VAL A 43 -2.31 11.12 -10.68
CA VAL A 43 -0.95 11.57 -10.89
C VAL A 43 -0.66 11.63 -12.38
N THR A 44 -0.17 12.78 -12.83
CA THR A 44 0.22 12.99 -14.23
C THR A 44 1.62 12.46 -14.53
N ASP A 45 2.49 12.40 -13.53
CA ASP A 45 3.84 11.81 -13.65
C ASP A 45 3.83 10.31 -13.34
N LYS A 46 4.09 9.49 -14.38
CA LYS A 46 4.18 8.03 -14.27
C LYS A 46 5.56 7.54 -13.81
N ARG A 47 6.53 8.43 -13.59
CA ARG A 47 7.89 8.03 -13.22
C ARG A 47 7.92 7.47 -11.79
N SER A 48 8.64 6.36 -11.63
CA SER A 48 8.94 5.84 -10.31
C SER A 48 9.83 6.81 -9.53
N GLN A 49 9.48 7.03 -8.28
CA GLN A 49 10.22 7.89 -7.38
C GLN A 49 11.37 7.08 -6.75
N LYS A 50 12.61 7.58 -6.87
CA LYS A 50 13.80 6.91 -6.29
C LYS A 50 13.85 7.01 -4.77
N LEU A 51 13.37 8.12 -4.23
CA LEU A 51 13.28 8.38 -2.80
C LEU A 51 11.91 8.97 -2.54
N VAL A 52 11.16 8.33 -1.65
CA VAL A 52 9.85 8.82 -1.21
C VAL A 52 9.96 9.12 0.27
N ARG A 53 9.64 10.36 0.64
CA ARG A 53 9.59 10.80 2.04
C ARG A 53 8.16 10.61 2.54
N GLY A 54 8.04 9.93 3.66
CA GLY A 54 6.80 9.78 4.40
C GLY A 54 6.72 10.77 5.57
N THR A 55 5.74 10.54 6.42
CA THR A 55 5.51 11.24 7.69
C THR A 55 5.21 10.20 8.78
N THR A 56 5.14 10.64 10.03
CA THR A 56 4.54 9.87 11.12
C THR A 56 3.20 10.50 11.54
N MET A 57 2.21 9.70 11.94
CA MET A 57 0.87 10.16 12.30
C MET A 57 0.27 9.34 13.46
N GLY A 58 -0.70 9.92 14.17
CA GLY A 58 -1.39 9.26 15.28
C GLY A 58 -0.60 9.28 16.58
N ALA A 59 -1.24 8.84 17.66
CA ALA A 59 -0.60 8.75 18.98
C ALA A 59 0.57 7.75 18.98
N SER A 60 0.52 6.76 18.08
CA SER A 60 1.53 5.71 17.96
C SER A 60 2.67 6.04 16.97
N LEU A 61 2.77 7.29 16.50
CA LEU A 61 3.80 7.75 15.53
C LEU A 61 3.92 6.83 14.31
N ARG A 62 2.78 6.42 13.77
CA ARG A 62 2.68 5.43 12.70
C ARG A 62 3.28 5.97 11.39
N PRO A 63 4.20 5.24 10.74
CA PRO A 63 4.85 5.70 9.51
C PRO A 63 3.88 5.62 8.33
N ILE A 64 3.54 6.77 7.74
CA ILE A 64 2.67 6.90 6.58
C ILE A 64 3.48 7.37 5.37
N ILE A 65 3.23 6.79 4.20
CA ILE A 65 3.86 7.19 2.94
C ILE A 65 2.86 7.23 1.80
N SER A 66 3.06 8.13 0.86
CA SER A 66 2.21 8.23 -0.34
C SER A 66 2.96 7.73 -1.57
N LEU A 67 2.45 6.65 -2.16
CA LEU A 67 3.01 6.00 -3.34
C LEU A 67 2.02 6.07 -4.51
N HIS A 68 2.53 6.13 -5.73
CA HIS A 68 1.69 6.05 -6.92
C HIS A 68 1.24 4.60 -7.10
N VAL A 69 -0.04 4.37 -7.31
CA VAL A 69 -0.60 3.03 -7.52
C VAL A 69 -1.42 3.05 -8.81
N GLN A 70 -1.18 2.05 -9.66
CA GLN A 70 -1.99 1.82 -10.85
C GLN A 70 -2.22 0.32 -11.03
N ILE A 71 -3.27 -0.01 -11.78
CA ILE A 71 -3.49 -1.36 -12.27
C ILE A 71 -2.30 -1.78 -13.16
N SER A 72 -1.86 -3.04 -13.04
CA SER A 72 -0.90 -3.63 -13.97
C SER A 72 -1.54 -3.84 -15.34
N ASP A 73 -0.78 -3.69 -16.43
CA ASP A 73 -1.24 -3.96 -17.80
C ASP A 73 -1.76 -5.39 -18.01
N ALA A 74 -1.52 -6.29 -17.05
CA ALA A 74 -2.10 -7.63 -16.98
C ALA A 74 -3.62 -7.66 -16.71
N ILE A 75 -4.22 -6.56 -16.27
CA ILE A 75 -5.66 -6.43 -16.03
C ILE A 75 -6.23 -5.42 -17.03
N THR A 76 -6.99 -5.93 -18.00
CA THR A 76 -7.76 -5.10 -18.94
C THR A 76 -9.06 -4.68 -18.27
N THR A 77 -9.24 -3.40 -17.96
CA THR A 77 -10.54 -2.87 -17.52
C THR A 77 -11.34 -2.32 -18.70
N MET A 78 -12.67 -2.31 -18.58
CA MET A 78 -13.58 -1.76 -19.61
C MET A 78 -13.44 -0.25 -19.83
N SER A 79 -12.84 0.47 -18.88
CA SER A 79 -12.66 1.93 -18.90
C SER A 79 -11.27 2.39 -19.35
N GLY A 80 -10.38 1.46 -19.74
CA GLY A 80 -8.99 1.73 -20.13
C GLY A 80 -8.00 1.58 -18.97
N THR A 81 -6.70 1.82 -19.19
CA THR A 81 -5.70 1.76 -18.11
C THR A 81 -5.89 2.97 -17.19
N PRO A 82 -6.31 2.79 -15.92
CA PRO A 82 -6.46 3.92 -15.00
C PRO A 82 -5.12 4.61 -14.81
N MET A 83 -5.12 5.95 -14.84
CA MET A 83 -3.94 6.72 -14.50
C MET A 83 -3.53 6.40 -13.05
N PRO A 84 -2.23 6.42 -12.73
CA PRO A 84 -1.79 6.19 -11.37
C PRO A 84 -2.42 7.21 -10.41
N VAL A 85 -2.78 6.77 -9.21
CA VAL A 85 -3.32 7.63 -8.14
C VAL A 85 -2.39 7.62 -6.94
N ASN A 86 -2.41 8.69 -6.15
CA ASN A 86 -1.70 8.75 -4.87
C ASN A 86 -2.43 7.90 -3.82
N VAL A 87 -1.81 6.84 -3.34
CA VAL A 87 -2.36 6.04 -2.24
C VAL A 87 -1.47 6.22 -1.02
N HIS A 88 -2.11 6.52 0.10
CA HIS A 88 -1.43 6.65 1.39
C HIS A 88 -1.44 5.30 2.09
N PHE A 89 -0.26 4.84 2.45
CA PHE A 89 -0.03 3.56 3.11
C PHE A 89 0.51 3.77 4.51
N LEU A 90 -0.02 3.00 5.44
CA LEU A 90 0.66 2.67 6.69
C LEU A 90 1.74 1.64 6.40
N TYR A 91 3.01 1.96 6.69
CA TYR A 91 4.07 0.97 6.61
C TYR A 91 4.08 0.11 7.86
N LEU A 92 3.98 -1.21 7.68
CA LEU A 92 3.95 -2.17 8.78
C LEU A 92 4.93 -3.31 8.49
N ALA A 93 6.14 -3.20 9.03
CA ALA A 93 7.22 -4.16 8.80
C ALA A 93 6.86 -5.61 9.21
N VAL A 94 5.96 -5.77 10.18
CA VAL A 94 5.48 -7.07 10.67
C VAL A 94 4.34 -7.65 9.82
N SER A 95 3.80 -6.89 8.86
CA SER A 95 2.78 -7.40 7.96
C SER A 95 3.43 -8.18 6.82
N PRO A 96 3.14 -9.47 6.66
CA PRO A 96 3.76 -10.28 5.61
C PRO A 96 3.21 -9.96 4.21
N GLN A 97 2.14 -9.18 4.11
CA GLN A 97 1.43 -8.89 2.85
C GLN A 97 1.06 -7.41 2.78
N THR A 98 0.97 -6.89 1.56
CA THR A 98 0.45 -5.55 1.29
C THR A 98 -1.06 -5.62 1.11
N TYR A 99 -1.79 -4.76 1.81
CA TYR A 99 -3.24 -4.69 1.79
C TYR A 99 -3.73 -3.34 1.24
N MET A 100 -4.79 -3.40 0.45
CA MET A 100 -5.47 -2.23 -0.10
C MET A 100 -6.89 -2.17 0.44
N SER A 101 -7.31 -0.97 0.84
CA SER A 101 -8.70 -0.71 1.19
C SER A 101 -9.60 -0.83 -0.04
N ASP A 102 -10.87 -1.15 0.19
CA ASP A 102 -11.87 -1.16 -0.87
C ASP A 102 -11.91 0.19 -1.60
N GLU A 103 -11.93 1.31 -0.88
CA GLU A 103 -11.96 2.64 -1.48
C GLU A 103 -10.82 2.87 -2.48
N ALA A 104 -9.60 2.47 -2.12
CA ALA A 104 -8.44 2.61 -2.99
C ALA A 104 -8.54 1.70 -4.23
N LEU A 105 -8.96 0.44 -4.05
CA LEU A 105 -9.16 -0.52 -5.14
C LEU A 105 -10.22 -0.02 -6.14
N ARG A 106 -11.32 0.53 -5.65
CA ARG A 106 -12.39 1.09 -6.48
C ARG A 106 -11.90 2.28 -7.29
N SER A 107 -11.14 3.16 -6.66
CA SER A 107 -10.58 4.36 -7.29
C SER A 107 -9.61 4.05 -8.43
N ILE A 108 -8.96 2.88 -8.40
CA ILE A 108 -8.10 2.40 -9.49
C ILE A 108 -8.84 1.47 -10.45
N GLY A 109 -10.17 1.29 -10.35
CA GLY A 109 -10.96 0.53 -11.32
C GLY A 109 -11.01 -0.99 -11.11
N VAL A 110 -10.72 -1.48 -9.90
CA VAL A 110 -10.77 -2.93 -9.56
C VAL A 110 -12.20 -3.41 -9.23
N GLU A 111 -13.21 -2.53 -9.26
CA GLU A 111 -14.63 -2.90 -9.00
C GLU A 111 -15.17 -3.98 -9.96
N ASP A 112 -14.60 -4.08 -11.17
CA ASP A 112 -15.12 -4.90 -12.27
C ASP A 112 -14.18 -6.04 -12.71
N ILE A 113 -13.24 -6.49 -11.86
CA ILE A 113 -12.38 -7.63 -12.24
C ILE A 113 -13.21 -8.92 -12.23
N VAL A 114 -13.80 -9.24 -13.37
CA VAL A 114 -14.13 -10.62 -13.75
C VAL A 114 -12.81 -11.30 -14.09
N VAL A 115 -12.23 -12.05 -13.14
CA VAL A 115 -11.10 -12.93 -13.48
C VAL A 115 -11.66 -14.01 -14.40
N VAL A 116 -11.42 -13.87 -15.70
CA VAL A 116 -11.86 -14.84 -16.70
C VAL A 116 -11.21 -16.19 -16.38
N GLY A 117 -11.99 -17.12 -15.81
CA GLY A 117 -11.60 -18.51 -15.66
C GLY A 117 -11.42 -19.05 -14.23
N GLU A 118 -11.60 -18.25 -13.17
CA GLU A 118 -11.57 -18.77 -11.80
C GLU A 118 -12.90 -18.55 -11.10
N VAL A 119 -13.58 -19.66 -10.78
CA VAL A 119 -14.77 -19.65 -9.91
C VAL A 119 -14.32 -19.18 -8.53
N MET A 120 -14.93 -18.09 -8.06
CA MET A 120 -14.69 -17.52 -6.75
C MET A 120 -14.91 -18.57 -5.66
N ASP A 121 -13.83 -18.95 -4.99
CA ASP A 121 -13.90 -19.61 -3.70
C ASP A 121 -13.84 -18.49 -2.65
N GLU A 122 -14.93 -18.26 -1.92
CA GLU A 122 -15.06 -17.21 -0.89
C GLU A 122 -13.97 -17.31 0.19
N THR A 123 -13.24 -18.43 0.24
CA THR A 123 -12.14 -18.67 1.17
C THR A 123 -10.75 -18.29 0.64
N LYS A 124 -10.59 -18.03 -0.67
CA LYS A 124 -9.29 -17.67 -1.26
C LYS A 124 -9.18 -16.16 -1.41
N SER A 125 -8.33 -15.56 -0.56
CA SER A 125 -7.93 -14.15 -0.69
C SER A 125 -7.33 -13.89 -2.07
N MET A 126 -8.12 -13.25 -2.94
CA MET A 126 -7.71 -12.90 -4.30
C MET A 126 -6.49 -11.96 -4.26
N ARG A 127 -5.41 -12.35 -4.95
CA ARG A 127 -4.22 -11.54 -5.13
C ARG A 127 -4.39 -10.66 -6.35
N ILE A 128 -4.32 -9.35 -6.16
CA ILE A 128 -4.54 -8.35 -7.21
C ILE A 128 -3.17 -7.82 -7.66
N PRO A 129 -2.74 -8.05 -8.91
CA PRO A 129 -1.47 -7.51 -9.41
C PRO A 129 -1.59 -6.01 -9.67
N LEU A 130 -0.89 -5.20 -8.87
CA LEU A 130 -0.82 -3.75 -9.00
C LEU A 130 0.62 -3.29 -9.24
N LEU A 131 0.78 -2.14 -9.90
CA LEU A 131 2.04 -1.43 -9.97
C LEU A 131 2.06 -0.36 -8.87
N ILE A 132 2.88 -0.58 -7.84
CA ILE A 132 3.09 0.36 -6.74
C ILE A 132 4.47 1.01 -6.93
N ASN A 133 4.50 2.32 -7.13
CA ASN A 133 5.69 3.09 -7.51
C ASN A 133 6.43 2.49 -8.73
N GLY A 134 5.68 1.87 -9.65
CA GLY A 134 6.21 1.22 -10.85
C GLY A 134 6.71 -0.22 -10.65
N TYR A 135 6.59 -0.80 -9.45
CA TYR A 135 6.94 -2.19 -9.18
C TYR A 135 5.69 -3.06 -9.13
N LEU A 136 5.74 -4.23 -9.79
CA LEU A 136 4.65 -5.20 -9.74
C LEU A 136 4.60 -5.87 -8.38
N VAL A 137 3.47 -5.72 -7.69
CA VAL A 137 3.20 -6.28 -6.37
C VAL A 137 1.82 -6.90 -6.35
N HIS A 138 1.71 -8.08 -5.76
CA HIS A 138 0.44 -8.76 -5.57
C HIS A 138 -0.14 -8.35 -4.22
N VAL A 139 -1.17 -7.51 -4.25
CA VAL A 139 -1.81 -7.03 -3.02
C VAL A 139 -3.02 -7.88 -2.67
N LEU A 140 -3.39 -7.85 -1.40
CA LEU A 140 -4.65 -8.38 -0.91
C LEU A 140 -5.64 -7.25 -0.66
N ARG A 141 -6.93 -7.58 -0.70
CA ARG A 141 -7.97 -6.70 -0.19
C ARG A 141 -7.93 -6.72 1.33
N SER A 142 -8.09 -5.56 1.96
CA SER A 142 -8.20 -5.46 3.42
C SER A 142 -9.46 -6.22 3.88
N PRO A 143 -9.40 -7.02 4.96
CA PRO A 143 -10.57 -7.76 5.42
C PRO A 143 -11.71 -6.80 5.79
N ALA A 144 -12.91 -7.03 5.26
CA ALA A 144 -14.06 -6.14 5.45
C ALA A 144 -14.48 -6.02 6.92
N ASP A 145 -14.35 -7.11 7.68
CA ASP A 145 -14.71 -7.17 9.10
C ASP A 145 -13.57 -6.73 10.03
N SER A 146 -12.50 -6.14 9.49
CA SER A 146 -11.38 -5.66 10.29
C SER A 146 -11.57 -4.21 10.77
N HIS A 147 -10.99 -3.89 11.92
CA HIS A 147 -10.94 -2.54 12.49
C HIS A 147 -10.13 -1.53 11.64
N PHE A 148 -9.50 -1.98 10.56
CA PHE A 148 -8.61 -1.20 9.71
C PHE A 148 -8.97 -1.29 8.22
N ALA A 149 -10.21 -1.67 7.88
CA ALA A 149 -10.66 -1.84 6.50
C ALA A 149 -10.46 -0.58 5.61
N HIS A 150 -10.37 0.60 6.21
CA HIS A 150 -10.11 1.89 5.54
C HIS A 150 -8.61 2.20 5.33
N ILE A 151 -7.69 1.44 5.93
CA ILE A 151 -6.25 1.70 5.89
C ILE A 151 -5.61 0.81 4.83
N ASN A 152 -4.75 1.40 3.99
CA ASN A 152 -3.87 0.63 3.10
C ASN A 152 -2.59 0.29 3.87
N ILE A 153 -2.18 -0.96 3.86
CA ILE A 153 -0.98 -1.45 4.58
C ILE A 153 0.09 -1.79 3.55
N LEU A 154 1.27 -1.22 3.73
CA LEU A 154 2.47 -1.59 2.98
C LEU A 154 3.27 -2.60 3.79
N GLY A 155 3.24 -3.85 3.35
CA GLY A 155 3.87 -4.98 4.04
C GLY A 155 5.32 -5.21 3.65
N GLU A 156 5.88 -6.27 4.24
CA GLU A 156 7.24 -6.74 4.00
C GLU A 156 7.43 -7.27 2.57
N ASP A 157 6.39 -7.89 2.00
CA ASP A 157 6.36 -8.37 0.62
C ASP A 157 6.72 -7.28 -0.41
N PHE A 158 6.22 -6.06 -0.22
CA PHE A 158 6.56 -4.91 -1.05
C PHE A 158 8.06 -4.58 -0.92
N VAL A 159 8.59 -4.54 0.30
CA VAL A 159 10.01 -4.23 0.53
C VAL A 159 10.91 -5.29 -0.11
N TYR A 160 10.55 -6.57 0.00
CA TYR A 160 11.26 -7.67 -0.65
C TYR A 160 11.19 -7.58 -2.18
N ALA A 161 9.99 -7.39 -2.74
CA ALA A 161 9.78 -7.32 -4.18
C ALA A 161 10.53 -6.14 -4.82
N THR A 162 10.57 -5.00 -4.14
CA THR A 162 11.23 -3.78 -4.65
C THR A 162 12.71 -3.68 -4.28
N ARG A 163 13.19 -4.52 -3.35
CA ARG A 163 14.50 -4.37 -2.69
C ARG A 163 14.73 -2.97 -2.12
N ALA A 164 13.65 -2.33 -1.70
CA ALA A 164 13.71 -0.98 -1.15
C ALA A 164 14.43 -0.95 0.20
N ARG A 165 15.03 0.20 0.51
CA ARG A 165 15.62 0.47 1.81
C ARG A 165 14.70 1.41 2.58
N VAL A 166 14.31 0.97 3.77
CA VAL A 166 13.43 1.73 4.67
C VAL A 166 14.29 2.44 5.71
N TYR A 167 14.01 3.72 5.92
CA TYR A 167 14.67 4.57 6.91
C TYR A 167 13.61 5.06 7.90
N LEU A 168 13.82 4.73 9.18
CA LEU A 168 12.99 5.16 10.30
C LEU A 168 13.92 5.79 11.34
N GLY A 169 13.60 7.00 11.79
CA GLY A 169 14.34 7.66 12.88
C GLY A 169 14.51 9.17 12.69
N GLY A 170 15.32 9.78 13.54
CA GLY A 170 15.50 11.24 13.60
C GLY A 170 14.69 11.90 14.72
N ASP A 171 14.98 13.18 14.96
CA ASP A 171 14.24 14.05 15.86
C ASP A 171 13.99 15.41 15.15
N PRO A 172 12.76 15.69 14.67
CA PRO A 172 11.55 14.87 14.80
C PRO A 172 11.60 13.55 14.00
N PRO A 173 10.75 12.56 14.33
CA PRO A 173 10.70 11.28 13.62
C PRO A 173 10.51 11.45 12.13
N THR A 174 11.38 10.82 11.34
CA THR A 174 11.29 10.81 9.88
C THR A 174 11.10 9.39 9.37
N PHE A 175 10.36 9.29 8.28
CA PHE A 175 10.15 8.04 7.54
C PHE A 175 10.48 8.28 6.07
N ALA A 176 11.26 7.38 5.46
CA ALA A 176 11.52 7.41 4.04
C ALA A 176 11.77 6.00 3.47
N ILE A 177 11.46 5.83 2.20
CA ILE A 177 11.77 4.61 1.44
C ILE A 177 12.59 5.02 0.22
N ALA A 178 13.76 4.39 0.06
CA ALA A 178 14.59 4.53 -1.13
C ALA A 178 14.55 3.26 -1.97
N PHE A 179 14.31 3.43 -3.27
CA PHE A 179 14.22 2.37 -4.24
C PHE A 179 15.55 2.23 -4.98
N PRO A 180 16.00 1.00 -5.29
CA PRO A 180 17.17 0.81 -6.14
C PRO A 180 16.90 1.42 -7.52
N LEU A 181 17.98 1.85 -8.20
CA LEU A 181 17.88 2.22 -9.61
C LEU A 181 17.38 0.99 -10.38
N THR A 182 16.12 0.97 -10.75
CA THR A 182 15.62 0.04 -11.74
C THR A 182 16.27 0.43 -13.07
N SER A 183 17.27 -0.35 -13.48
CA SER A 183 17.53 -0.55 -14.90
C SER A 183 16.19 -1.01 -15.47
N GLN A 184 15.54 -0.11 -16.21
CA GLN A 184 14.25 -0.30 -16.86
C GLN A 184 14.08 -1.77 -17.27
N TYR A 185 13.12 -2.47 -16.67
CA TYR A 185 12.59 -3.66 -17.31
C TYR A 185 11.95 -3.17 -18.61
N ARG A 186 12.72 -3.27 -19.70
CA ARG A 186 12.18 -3.52 -21.03
C ARG A 186 11.41 -4.82 -20.91
N VAL A 187 10.09 -4.73 -20.89
CA VAL A 187 9.24 -5.79 -21.45
C VAL A 187 9.05 -5.44 -22.91
#